data_AF-A0A6J7ZXZ5-F1
#
_entry.id   AF-A0A6J7ZXZ5-F1
#
_cell.length_a   1.000
_cell.length_b   1.000
_cell.length_c   1.000
_cell.angle_alpha   90.00
_cell.angle_beta   90.00
_cell.angle_gamma   90.00
#
_symmetry.space_group_name_H-M   'P 1'
#
loop_
_entity.id
_entity.type
_entity.pdbx_description
1 polymer ?
#
loop_
_entity_poly.entity_id
_entity_poly.type
_entity_poly.pdbx_seq_one_letter_code
_entity_poly.pdbx_strand_id
1 'polypeptide(L)'
;MRTLFIFLQQSNTEELTDLSQNSQTSQSIDLSQDSQIYNWSDDVGMHTLNRINTALVSVSKGSFSPLKYQLETPLDKIKESTLRYIKRKVNQSVDCVMEAIAPGQGVAVKKILLREMKNPHDQNDVQTDLVREILQLYNATTDNRIRRQLLALISKQLSKQ
;
A
#
# COMPACT_ATOMS: atom_id res chain seq x y z
N MET A 1 23.59 -63.64 40.49
CA MET A 1 23.40 -64.66 41.55
C MET A 1 23.09 -63.93 42.84
N ARG A 2 21.96 -64.30 43.48
CA ARG A 2 21.47 -63.90 44.82
C ARG A 2 20.73 -62.55 44.89
N THR A 3 19.38 -62.54 44.80
CA THR A 3 18.31 -62.89 45.80
C THR A 3 17.85 -61.64 46.55
N LEU A 4 16.65 -61.12 46.23
CA LEU A 4 15.35 -61.27 46.93
C LEU A 4 15.12 -60.15 47.98
N PHE A 5 14.11 -59.30 47.79
CA PHE A 5 12.77 -59.31 48.45
C PHE A 5 12.83 -58.93 49.94
N ILE A 6 11.91 -58.22 50.60
CA ILE A 6 10.70 -57.40 50.34
C ILE A 6 10.28 -56.90 51.77
N PHE A 7 9.71 -55.69 51.90
CA PHE A 7 8.82 -55.17 52.98
C PHE A 7 9.27 -55.29 54.47
N LEU A 8 8.89 -54.41 55.41
CA LEU A 8 7.52 -54.01 55.75
C LEU A 8 7.56 -52.83 56.76
N GLN A 9 6.69 -51.84 56.53
CA GLN A 9 5.86 -51.13 57.53
C GLN A 9 6.50 -50.14 58.52
N GLN A 10 6.22 -48.85 58.29
CA GLN A 10 5.38 -48.11 59.23
C GLN A 10 4.56 -47.03 58.49
N SER A 11 3.23 -47.20 58.56
CA SER A 11 2.13 -46.20 58.48
C SER A 11 2.04 -45.21 57.32
N ASN A 12 1.09 -45.51 56.45
CA ASN A 12 0.37 -44.62 55.53
C ASN A 12 -0.81 -43.93 56.26
N THR A 13 -1.11 -42.68 55.94
CA THR A 13 -2.45 -42.03 55.79
C THR A 13 -2.19 -40.52 55.67
N GLU A 14 -2.03 -40.01 54.44
CA GLU A 14 -3.07 -39.37 53.58
C GLU A 14 -3.06 -37.84 53.78
N GLU A 15 -2.97 -36.92 52.81
CA GLU A 15 -2.96 -36.87 51.34
C GLU A 15 -2.35 -35.48 50.94
N LEU A 16 -1.35 -35.41 50.05
CA LEU A 16 -1.42 -34.96 48.64
C LEU A 16 -2.06 -33.57 48.43
N THR A 17 -1.32 -32.57 47.92
CA THR A 17 -1.10 -32.41 46.47
C THR A 17 0.22 -31.69 46.11
N ASP A 18 0.94 -32.38 45.22
CA ASP A 18 1.83 -31.97 44.12
C ASP A 18 2.92 -30.88 44.22
N LEU A 19 4.13 -31.38 43.97
CA LEU A 19 5.32 -30.69 43.48
C LEU A 19 5.06 -30.02 42.11
N SER A 20 5.71 -28.88 41.85
CA SER A 20 6.64 -28.79 40.72
C SER A 20 7.51 -27.54 40.81
N GLN A 21 8.81 -27.78 40.64
CA GLN A 21 9.85 -26.80 40.37
C GLN A 21 9.46 -25.94 39.15
N ASN A 22 9.71 -24.63 39.20
CA ASN A 22 9.84 -23.84 37.98
C ASN A 22 11.00 -22.85 38.09
N SER A 23 12.03 -23.13 37.30
CA SER A 23 13.13 -22.24 36.97
C SER A 23 12.67 -21.17 35.98
N GLN A 24 13.45 -20.07 35.87
CA GLN A 24 13.40 -19.05 34.80
C GLN A 24 12.25 -18.03 34.96
N THR A 25 12.39 -16.71 34.81
CA THR A 25 13.40 -15.86 34.18
C THR A 25 13.14 -14.42 34.65
N SER A 26 14.19 -13.68 34.99
CA SER A 26 14.11 -12.23 35.21
C SER A 26 13.84 -11.53 33.87
N GLN A 27 12.64 -10.96 33.73
CA GLN A 27 12.32 -10.07 32.61
C GLN A 27 12.83 -8.66 32.92
N SER A 28 14.02 -8.33 32.43
CA SER A 28 14.42 -6.95 32.19
C SER A 28 13.77 -6.49 30.88
N ILE A 29 12.81 -5.58 30.98
CA ILE A 29 12.23 -4.89 29.83
C ILE A 29 13.28 -3.89 29.35
N ASP A 30 14.08 -4.30 28.37
CA ASP A 30 15.02 -3.42 27.68
C ASP A 30 14.24 -2.63 26.63
N LEU A 31 13.79 -1.43 27.02
CA LEU A 31 13.19 -0.45 26.13
C LEU A 31 14.31 0.29 25.37
N SER A 32 15.02 -0.46 24.53
CA SER A 32 16.00 0.12 23.62
C SER A 32 15.25 0.87 22.51
N GLN A 33 15.24 2.20 22.64
CA GLN A 33 14.77 3.15 21.63
C GLN A 33 15.48 2.87 20.29
N ASP A 34 14.72 2.39 19.32
CA ASP A 34 15.10 2.37 17.90
C ASP A 34 15.16 3.80 17.34
N SER A 35 16.16 4.57 17.74
CA SER A 35 16.58 5.76 17.01
C SER A 35 17.70 5.38 16.04
N GLN A 36 17.39 4.51 15.08
CA GLN A 36 18.30 4.27 13.96
C GLN A 36 18.22 5.44 12.98
N ILE A 37 19.16 6.37 13.11
CA ILE A 37 19.48 7.37 12.10
C ILE A 37 20.05 6.59 10.91
N TYR A 38 19.22 6.28 9.93
CA TYR A 38 19.64 5.56 8.72
C TYR A 38 20.49 6.47 7.83
N ASN A 39 21.77 6.14 7.71
CA ASN A 39 22.69 6.78 6.78
C ASN A 39 22.36 6.37 5.33
N TRP A 40 22.14 7.33 4.43
CA TRP A 40 21.71 7.12 3.05
C TRP A 40 22.88 6.87 2.07
N SER A 41 23.97 6.22 2.48
CA SER A 41 25.12 6.03 1.59
C SER A 41 25.35 4.57 1.15
N ASP A 42 25.26 4.37 -0.16
CA ASP A 42 26.13 3.53 -1.01
C ASP A 42 26.02 2.00 -1.06
N ASP A 43 24.84 1.45 -0.79
CA ASP A 43 24.38 0.23 -1.50
C ASP A 43 22.87 0.33 -1.77
N VAL A 44 22.55 1.24 -2.69
CA VAL A 44 21.22 1.84 -2.82
C VAL A 44 20.19 0.86 -3.40
N GLY A 45 20.60 -0.19 -4.10
CA GLY A 45 19.67 -1.13 -4.73
C GLY A 45 19.12 -2.18 -3.76
N MET A 46 20.00 -3.01 -3.20
CA MET A 46 19.57 -4.15 -2.38
C MET A 46 19.11 -3.73 -0.98
N HIS A 47 19.76 -2.73 -0.36
CA HIS A 47 19.28 -2.25 0.93
C HIS A 47 17.91 -1.55 0.80
N THR A 48 17.64 -0.87 -0.31
CA THR A 48 16.33 -0.23 -0.53
C THR A 48 15.23 -1.25 -0.74
N LEU A 49 15.45 -2.29 -1.55
CA LEU A 49 14.49 -3.38 -1.74
C LEU A 49 14.21 -4.10 -0.41
N ASN A 50 15.25 -4.41 0.36
CA ASN A 50 15.11 -5.06 1.65
C ASN A 50 14.33 -4.20 2.63
N ARG A 51 14.59 -2.89 2.69
CA ARG A 51 13.83 -1.93 3.52
C ARG A 51 12.35 -1.89 3.14
N ILE A 52 12.05 -1.85 1.83
CA ILE A 52 10.67 -1.87 1.34
C ILE A 52 9.98 -3.18 1.73
N ASN A 53 10.67 -4.31 1.56
CA ASN A 53 10.13 -5.62 1.93
C ASN A 53 9.86 -5.70 3.44
N THR A 54 10.79 -5.25 4.28
CA THR A 54 10.61 -5.23 5.74
C THR A 54 9.42 -4.36 6.14
N ALA A 55 9.30 -3.15 5.57
CA ALA A 55 8.18 -2.26 5.83
C ALA A 55 6.83 -2.85 5.36
N LEU A 56 6.80 -3.49 4.18
CA LEU A 56 5.57 -4.10 3.69
C LEU A 56 5.18 -5.34 4.49
N VAL A 57 6.14 -6.14 4.95
CA VAL A 57 5.86 -7.28 5.81
C VAL A 57 5.30 -6.82 7.15
N SER A 58 5.86 -5.77 7.76
CA SER A 58 5.36 -5.22 9.02
C SER A 58 3.94 -4.64 8.88
N VAL A 59 3.69 -3.88 7.80
CA VAL A 59 2.37 -3.28 7.52
C VAL A 59 1.33 -4.35 7.16
N SER A 60 1.70 -5.36 6.39
CA SER A 60 0.77 -6.38 5.88
C SER A 60 0.49 -7.52 6.86
N LYS A 61 1.13 -7.52 8.05
CA LYS A 61 1.04 -8.60 9.05
C LYS A 61 1.30 -10.00 8.44
N GLY A 62 2.23 -10.08 7.48
CA GLY A 62 2.62 -11.32 6.82
C GLY A 62 1.76 -11.75 5.61
N SER A 63 0.76 -10.96 5.21
CA SER A 63 -0.05 -11.26 4.01
C SER A 63 0.63 -10.88 2.69
N PHE A 64 1.66 -10.03 2.72
CA PHE A 64 2.41 -9.61 1.55
C PHE A 64 3.66 -10.48 1.32
N SER A 65 3.80 -11.05 0.12
CA SER A 65 5.04 -11.75 -0.22
C SER A 65 6.11 -10.75 -0.71
N PRO A 66 7.37 -10.86 -0.24
CA PRO A 66 8.47 -9.95 -0.60
C PRO A 66 8.67 -9.80 -2.11
N LEU A 67 9.08 -8.59 -2.51
CA LEU A 67 9.58 -8.28 -3.83
C LEU A 67 10.92 -8.97 -4.05
N LYS A 68 11.08 -9.64 -5.19
CA LYS A 68 12.28 -10.43 -5.52
C LYS A 68 13.33 -9.64 -6.30
N TYR A 69 12.92 -8.54 -6.93
CA TYR A 69 13.78 -7.72 -7.78
C TYR A 69 13.25 -6.29 -7.83
N GLN A 70 14.14 -5.37 -8.18
CA GLN A 70 13.83 -3.98 -8.50
C GLN A 70 13.85 -3.81 -10.02
N LEU A 71 12.94 -2.97 -10.53
CA LEU A 71 12.86 -2.71 -11.95
C LEU A 71 13.93 -1.70 -12.38
N GLU A 72 14.84 -2.11 -13.25
CA GLU A 72 15.90 -1.26 -13.82
C GLU A 72 15.54 -0.73 -15.22
N THR A 73 14.59 -1.37 -15.89
CA THR A 73 14.17 -1.06 -17.27
C THR A 73 12.96 -0.11 -17.26
N PRO A 74 12.88 0.89 -18.16
CA PRO A 74 11.71 1.76 -18.25
C PRO A 74 10.44 0.96 -18.58
N LEU A 75 9.30 1.40 -18.01
CA LEU A 75 8.01 0.69 -18.07
C LEU A 75 7.56 0.33 -19.49
N ASP A 76 7.85 1.19 -20.47
CA ASP A 76 7.42 1.03 -21.86
C ASP A 76 8.17 -0.08 -22.62
N LYS A 77 9.31 -0.55 -22.10
CA LYS A 77 10.15 -1.57 -22.75
C LYS A 77 10.03 -2.95 -22.09
N ILE A 78 9.12 -3.11 -21.15
CA ILE A 78 8.97 -4.34 -20.36
C ILE A 78 8.05 -5.33 -21.09
N LYS A 79 8.35 -6.62 -20.96
CA LYS A 79 7.45 -7.70 -21.43
C LYS A 79 6.13 -7.68 -20.66
N GLU A 80 5.02 -7.88 -21.36
CA GLU A 80 3.66 -7.85 -20.78
C GLU A 80 3.52 -8.78 -19.55
N SER A 81 4.17 -9.94 -19.55
CA SER A 81 4.16 -10.87 -18.41
C SER A 81 4.77 -10.27 -17.13
N THR A 82 5.85 -9.52 -17.28
CA THR A 82 6.55 -8.85 -16.17
C THR A 82 5.73 -7.65 -15.70
N LEU A 83 5.16 -6.91 -16.63
CA LEU A 83 4.27 -5.80 -16.36
C LEU A 83 3.03 -6.25 -15.56
N ARG A 84 2.41 -7.38 -15.94
CA ARG A 84 1.29 -7.98 -15.18
C ARG A 84 1.68 -8.35 -13.76
N TYR A 85 2.87 -8.93 -13.58
CA TYR A 85 3.40 -9.26 -12.25
C TYR A 85 3.57 -7.99 -11.40
N ILE A 86 4.19 -6.95 -11.95
CA ILE A 86 4.42 -5.69 -11.25
C ILE A 86 3.08 -5.04 -10.88
N LYS A 87 2.13 -4.95 -11.83
CA LYS A 87 0.78 -4.44 -11.55
C LYS A 87 0.10 -5.18 -10.40
N ARG A 88 0.22 -6.51 -10.36
CA ARG A 88 -0.32 -7.31 -9.25
C ARG A 88 0.35 -6.95 -7.94
N LYS A 89 1.68 -6.81 -7.93
CA LYS A 89 2.45 -6.47 -6.73
C LYS A 89 2.15 -5.07 -6.19
N VAL A 90 2.05 -4.08 -7.07
CA VAL A 90 1.65 -2.73 -6.69
C VAL A 90 0.25 -2.73 -6.08
N ASN A 91 -0.72 -3.41 -6.70
CA ASN A 91 -2.07 -3.50 -6.15
C ASN A 91 -2.09 -4.14 -4.75
N GLN A 92 -1.39 -5.27 -4.57
CA GLN A 92 -1.28 -5.92 -3.26
C GLN A 92 -0.66 -5.00 -2.21
N SER A 93 0.41 -4.27 -2.58
CA SER A 93 1.07 -3.32 -1.70
C SER A 93 0.14 -2.19 -1.27
N VAL A 94 -0.59 -1.60 -2.23
CA VAL A 94 -1.57 -0.55 -1.94
C VAL A 94 -2.70 -1.08 -1.06
N ASP A 95 -3.21 -2.27 -1.33
CA ASP A 95 -4.27 -2.88 -0.53
C ASP A 95 -3.81 -3.11 0.92
N CYS A 96 -2.58 -3.58 1.13
CA CYS A 96 -2.01 -3.74 2.47
C CYS A 96 -1.88 -2.41 3.22
N VAL A 97 -1.39 -1.37 2.54
CA VAL A 97 -1.23 -0.04 3.14
C VAL A 97 -2.60 0.58 3.46
N MET A 98 -3.57 0.47 2.56
CA MET A 98 -4.91 0.99 2.77
C MET A 98 -5.62 0.28 3.92
N GLU A 99 -5.43 -1.03 4.06
CA GLU A 99 -5.98 -1.80 5.18
C GLU A 99 -5.29 -1.46 6.51
N ALA A 100 -3.99 -1.12 6.48
CA ALA A 100 -3.27 -0.67 7.67
C ALA A 100 -3.68 0.74 8.12
N ILE A 101 -3.95 1.65 7.17
CA ILE A 101 -4.43 3.01 7.45
C ILE A 101 -5.89 2.98 7.91
N ALA A 102 -6.73 2.19 7.25
CA ALA A 102 -8.18 2.12 7.48
C ALA A 102 -8.65 0.66 7.56
N PRO A 103 -8.49 0.00 8.74
CA PRO A 103 -8.89 -1.39 8.93
C PRO A 103 -10.38 -1.60 8.63
N GLY A 104 -10.71 -2.59 7.81
CA GLY A 104 -12.07 -2.91 7.37
C GLY A 104 -12.65 -1.94 6.34
N GLN A 105 -11.97 -0.84 6.02
CA GLN A 105 -12.42 0.19 5.08
C GLN A 105 -11.44 0.43 3.93
N GLY A 106 -10.31 -0.29 3.87
CA GLY A 106 -9.26 -0.05 2.88
C GLY A 106 -9.75 -0.06 1.43
N VAL A 107 -10.70 -0.94 1.10
CA VAL A 107 -11.32 -1.01 -0.23
C VAL A 107 -12.17 0.24 -0.55
N ALA A 108 -12.89 0.78 0.44
CA ALA A 108 -13.70 1.98 0.26
C ALA A 108 -12.80 3.21 0.07
N VAL A 109 -11.76 3.36 0.88
CA VAL A 109 -10.77 4.44 0.77
C VAL A 109 -10.07 4.40 -0.58
N LYS A 110 -9.63 3.22 -1.04
CA LYS A 110 -9.03 3.04 -2.36
C LYS A 110 -9.95 3.48 -3.49
N LYS A 111 -11.26 3.20 -3.41
CA LYS A 111 -12.25 3.62 -4.41
C LYS A 111 -12.43 5.13 -4.45
N ILE A 112 -12.44 5.80 -3.28
CA ILE A 112 -12.54 7.26 -3.20
C ILE A 112 -11.30 7.89 -3.84
N LEU A 113 -10.10 7.42 -3.49
CA LEU A 113 -8.84 7.90 -4.08
C LEU A 113 -8.81 7.71 -5.60
N LEU A 114 -9.21 6.54 -6.10
CA LEU A 114 -9.27 6.29 -7.55
C LEU A 114 -10.30 7.17 -8.27
N ARG A 115 -11.38 7.57 -7.58
CA ARG A 115 -12.37 8.51 -8.14
C ARG A 115 -11.79 9.91 -8.23
N GLU A 116 -11.12 10.40 -7.19
CA GLU A 116 -10.49 11.72 -7.21
C GLU A 116 -9.34 11.78 -8.24
N MET A 117 -8.54 10.73 -8.34
CA MET A 117 -7.47 10.62 -9.35
C MET A 117 -7.95 10.38 -10.77
N LYS A 118 -9.23 10.03 -10.98
CA LYS A 118 -9.89 10.01 -12.30
C LYS A 118 -10.62 11.29 -12.63
N ASN A 119 -10.77 12.19 -11.64
CA ASN A 119 -11.27 13.54 -11.82
C ASN A 119 -10.16 14.61 -11.93
N PRO A 120 -8.92 14.35 -12.42
CA PRO A 120 -8.08 15.45 -12.80
C PRO A 120 -8.71 15.99 -14.09
N HIS A 121 -9.17 17.24 -14.05
CA HIS A 121 -9.39 18.07 -15.24
C HIS A 121 -10.81 18.22 -15.82
N ASP A 122 -11.89 18.06 -15.04
CA ASP A 122 -13.23 18.38 -15.55
C ASP A 122 -13.39 19.86 -15.98
N GLN A 123 -12.64 20.79 -15.40
CA GLN A 123 -12.78 22.23 -15.72
C GLN A 123 -12.22 22.59 -17.10
N ASN A 124 -11.14 21.97 -17.53
CA ASN A 124 -10.54 22.26 -18.83
C ASN A 124 -11.15 21.38 -19.93
N ASP A 125 -11.58 20.16 -19.62
CA ASP A 125 -12.27 19.30 -20.60
C ASP A 125 -13.63 19.91 -20.98
N VAL A 126 -14.41 20.36 -19.98
CA VAL A 126 -15.66 21.11 -20.20
C VAL A 126 -15.41 22.41 -20.96
N GLN A 127 -14.33 23.14 -20.65
CA GLN A 127 -14.00 24.37 -21.39
C GLN A 127 -13.62 24.07 -22.85
N THR A 128 -12.89 22.99 -23.12
CA THR A 128 -12.55 22.59 -24.48
C THR A 128 -13.75 22.08 -25.26
N ASP A 129 -14.69 21.39 -24.61
CA ASP A 129 -15.91 20.90 -25.25
C ASP A 129 -16.89 22.03 -25.57
N LEU A 130 -17.04 23.00 -24.68
CA LEU A 130 -17.82 24.22 -24.96
C LEU A 130 -17.23 25.01 -26.13
N VAL A 131 -15.90 25.15 -26.21
CA VAL A 131 -15.24 25.83 -27.34
C VAL A 131 -15.44 25.07 -28.64
N ARG A 132 -15.40 23.73 -28.62
CA ARG A 132 -15.69 22.88 -29.79
C ARG A 132 -17.14 23.02 -30.25
N GLU A 133 -18.09 23.05 -29.33
CA GLU A 133 -19.51 23.23 -29.63
C GLU A 133 -19.79 24.63 -30.24
N ILE A 134 -19.18 25.68 -29.70
CA ILE A 134 -19.27 27.05 -30.25
C ILE A 134 -18.65 27.12 -31.66
N LEU A 135 -17.54 26.41 -31.92
CA LEU A 135 -16.94 26.30 -33.25
C LEU A 135 -17.85 25.57 -34.25
N GLN A 136 -18.55 24.52 -33.81
CA GLN A 136 -19.54 23.83 -34.66
C GLN A 136 -20.71 24.75 -35.00
N LEU A 137 -21.24 25.49 -34.02
CA LEU A 137 -22.31 26.49 -34.22
C LEU A 137 -21.89 27.62 -35.17
N TYR A 138 -20.63 28.06 -35.09
CA TYR A 138 -20.06 29.07 -35.98
C TYR A 138 -20.03 28.60 -37.44
N ASN A 139 -19.62 27.35 -37.66
CA ASN A 139 -19.57 26.74 -38.98
C ASN A 139 -20.96 26.45 -39.56
N ALA A 140 -21.92 26.06 -38.72
CA ALA A 140 -23.29 25.75 -39.11
C ALA A 140 -24.14 26.99 -39.45
N THR A 141 -23.84 28.13 -38.84
CA THR A 141 -24.63 29.36 -39.02
C THR A 141 -24.21 30.13 -40.27
N THR A 142 -25.16 30.66 -41.03
CA THR A 142 -24.92 31.52 -42.22
C THR A 142 -25.01 33.02 -41.92
N ASP A 143 -25.57 33.39 -40.76
CA ASP A 143 -25.68 34.79 -40.30
C ASP A 143 -24.35 35.32 -39.76
N ASN A 144 -23.84 36.38 -40.39
CA ASN A 144 -22.60 37.04 -40.02
C ASN A 144 -22.65 37.74 -38.65
N ARG A 145 -23.83 38.15 -38.17
CA ARG A 145 -23.99 38.77 -36.84
C ARG A 145 -23.76 37.74 -35.73
N ILE A 146 -24.38 36.57 -35.86
CA ILE A 146 -24.24 35.45 -34.93
C ILE A 146 -22.80 34.93 -34.96
N ARG A 147 -22.20 34.78 -36.15
CA ARG A 147 -20.78 34.43 -36.29
C ARG A 147 -19.84 35.37 -35.52
N ARG A 148 -20.06 36.69 -35.60
CA ARG A 148 -19.27 37.67 -34.84
C ARG A 148 -19.46 37.52 -33.33
N GLN A 149 -20.67 37.25 -32.86
CA GLN A 149 -20.96 37.02 -31.44
C GLN A 149 -20.28 35.74 -30.92
N LEU A 150 -20.34 34.64 -31.69
CA LEU A 150 -19.66 33.38 -31.35
C LEU A 150 -18.13 33.55 -31.32
N LEU A 151 -17.56 34.29 -32.28
CA LEU A 151 -16.13 34.59 -32.31
C LEU A 151 -15.70 35.45 -31.09
N ALA A 152 -16.53 36.41 -30.69
CA ALA A 152 -16.30 37.23 -29.51
C ALA A 152 -16.36 36.43 -28.19
N LEU A 153 -17.19 35.38 -28.14
CA LEU A 153 -17.22 34.45 -27.01
C LEU A 153 -15.94 33.63 -26.94
N ILE A 154 -15.45 33.10 -28.08
CA ILE A 154 -14.18 32.35 -28.13
C ILE A 154 -13.00 33.24 -27.72
N SER A 155 -12.91 34.46 -28.26
CA SER A 155 -11.80 35.38 -27.94
C SER A 155 -11.78 35.80 -26.48
N LYS A 156 -12.95 36.02 -25.87
CA LYS A 156 -13.08 36.34 -24.44
C LYS A 156 -12.65 35.18 -23.54
N GLN A 157 -12.86 33.94 -23.97
CA GLN A 157 -12.43 32.74 -23.23
C GLN A 157 -10.92 32.53 -23.34
N LEU A 158 -10.32 32.75 -24.52
CA LEU A 158 -8.88 32.63 -24.75
C LEU A 158 -8.07 33.78 -24.15
N SER A 159 -8.65 34.97 -23.99
CA SER A 159 -7.98 36.15 -23.40
C SER A 159 -7.88 36.09 -21.86
N LYS A 160 -8.54 35.14 -21.20
CA LYS A 160 -8.54 34.98 -19.74
C LYS A 160 -7.60 33.89 -19.23
N GLN A 161 -6.94 33.16 -20.14
CA GLN A 161 -5.74 32.37 -19.83
C GLN A 161 -4.51 33.26 -19.89
#